data_AF-A0A2J6N3C5-F1
#
_entry.id   AF-A0A2J6N3C5-F1
#
_cell.length_a   1.000
_cell.length_b   1.000
_cell.length_c   1.000
_cell.angle_alpha   90.00
_cell.angle_beta   90.00
_cell.angle_gamma   90.00
#
_symmetry.space_group_name_H-M   'P 1'
#
loop_
_entity.id
_entity.type
_entity.pdbx_description
1 polymer ?
#
loop_
_entity_poly.entity_id
_entity_poly.type
_entity_poly.pdbx_seq_one_letter_code
_entity_poly.pdbx_strand_id
1 'polypeptide(L)'
;MTETHLIEIDKLRQHEEADPEHLKELTKEIASDKILKYTIVVDEKTNVILDGEHRYNALKNLGCKRIPVIYVDYNSPNIVVQTWRNNYHLTKRDVIEAALTGKRFPPKTSRHMIRNSDILSHISTIEKRVDIPLEVLRSELEFTVLKDIKTAMHVELTDALSAYAKFLATETVDTPLIVEEKTNILLDGYEAYQALELLSAEKAPVFKVNIEKIEIKKLNLQLGNLKKETVMKAALKGPKLPPKSFRILAESVRINVPIKELMPPKEQNRKMVKVYNNPLELLYEGWPTPLVRLTSLSTDKRSVWGKLEFYNPFSNSVKDRIGWAMINEALKNGALKEVLYEATSTNTGIALTSIANTLGVKARLYIPEAIQKVSDIYLEVLGAEVVRLPVGLTVEAISQVDSEAKANQATHLNQFENDANFKVHLKHTAKEVDEQLGSLGLKPSCIIGGLGTSGHMSAISHYFKSKYKNSVKIVGVQPAPNEVIPGIRRIETGMKWFHWAKFDKIIDVKQSEAIEAAIKIARKEGLLIGLSAGAVVHAFQKIAKDKGVYVLVLPDSGYKYAEQFQKHFANQKPKNRGRLSNLTA
;
A
#
# COMPACT_ATOMS: atom_id res chain seq x y z
N MET A 1 -16.19 -9.54 -18.44
CA MET A 1 -16.19 -8.27 -19.20
C MET A 1 -14.78 -8.03 -19.67
N THR A 2 -14.57 -7.81 -20.96
CA THR A 2 -13.27 -7.44 -21.54
C THR A 2 -12.82 -6.08 -21.04
N GLU A 3 -11.54 -5.94 -20.68
CA GLU A 3 -10.99 -4.70 -20.12
C GLU A 3 -10.58 -3.74 -21.26
N THR A 4 -10.62 -2.43 -20.99
CA THR A 4 -10.23 -1.39 -21.96
C THR A 4 -8.78 -0.99 -21.73
N HIS A 5 -7.96 -1.08 -22.77
CA HIS A 5 -6.53 -0.73 -22.71
C HIS A 5 -6.24 0.50 -23.56
N LEU A 6 -5.42 1.42 -23.05
CA LEU A 6 -4.89 2.52 -23.85
C LEU A 6 -3.54 2.12 -24.44
N ILE A 7 -3.45 2.12 -25.77
CA ILE A 7 -2.22 1.74 -26.46
C ILE A 7 -1.82 2.80 -27.48
N GLU A 8 -0.55 2.76 -27.89
CA GLU A 8 -0.04 3.60 -28.97
C GLU A 8 -0.68 3.21 -30.30
N ILE A 9 -1.18 4.22 -31.00
CA ILE A 9 -1.90 4.04 -32.26
C ILE A 9 -1.01 3.41 -33.34
N ASP A 10 0.31 3.64 -33.29
CA ASP A 10 1.24 3.08 -34.27
C ASP A 10 1.57 1.60 -34.04
N LYS A 11 1.13 1.01 -32.92
CA LYS A 11 1.25 -0.45 -32.69
C LYS A 11 0.18 -1.25 -33.41
N LEU A 12 -0.88 -0.60 -33.88
CA LEU A 12 -2.01 -1.23 -34.54
C LEU A 12 -1.76 -1.44 -36.02
N ARG A 13 -2.39 -2.50 -36.55
CA ARG A 13 -2.27 -2.89 -37.95
C ARG A 13 -3.62 -2.88 -38.63
N GLN A 14 -3.67 -2.24 -39.78
CA GLN A 14 -4.84 -2.11 -40.64
C GLN A 14 -4.83 -3.23 -41.66
N HIS A 15 -5.92 -3.98 -41.82
CA HIS A 15 -6.12 -4.89 -42.96
C HIS A 15 -7.08 -4.31 -44.01
N GLU A 16 -7.74 -3.20 -43.72
CA GLU A 16 -8.78 -2.61 -44.58
C GLU A 16 -8.55 -1.10 -44.75
N GLU A 17 -8.96 -0.55 -45.90
CA GLU A 17 -8.97 0.88 -46.14
C GLU A 17 -10.18 1.54 -45.47
N ALA A 18 -10.04 2.81 -45.06
CA ALA A 18 -11.16 3.61 -44.60
C ALA A 18 -11.87 4.27 -45.78
N ASP A 19 -13.20 4.32 -45.72
CA ASP A 19 -14.03 5.09 -46.65
C ASP A 19 -13.76 6.60 -46.45
N PRO A 20 -13.28 7.34 -47.47
CA PRO A 20 -12.86 8.74 -47.30
C PRO A 20 -13.96 9.69 -46.82
N GLU A 21 -15.20 9.53 -47.29
CA GLU A 21 -16.31 10.41 -46.89
C GLU A 21 -16.72 10.16 -45.43
N HIS A 22 -16.90 8.88 -45.06
CA HIS A 22 -17.21 8.51 -43.68
C HIS A 22 -16.09 8.91 -42.71
N LEU A 23 -14.82 8.74 -43.11
CA LEU A 23 -13.67 9.16 -42.32
C LEU A 23 -13.69 10.68 -42.06
N LYS A 24 -14.02 11.48 -43.07
CA LYS A 24 -14.08 12.95 -42.96
C LYS A 24 -15.20 13.39 -42.02
N GLU A 25 -16.38 12.78 -42.12
CA GLU A 25 -17.51 13.05 -41.22
C GLU A 25 -17.18 12.67 -39.78
N LEU A 26 -16.69 11.45 -39.55
CA LEU A 26 -16.33 10.97 -38.23
C LEU A 26 -15.20 11.79 -37.59
N THR A 27 -14.21 12.23 -38.39
CA THR A 27 -13.15 13.12 -37.91
C THR A 27 -13.71 14.44 -37.40
N LYS A 28 -14.69 15.03 -38.11
CA LYS A 28 -15.36 16.27 -37.69
C LYS A 28 -16.21 16.05 -36.44
N GLU A 29 -16.95 14.94 -36.35
CA GLU A 29 -17.76 14.59 -35.18
C GLU A 29 -16.86 14.48 -33.94
N ILE A 30 -15.81 13.67 -34.00
CA ILE A 30 -14.89 13.46 -32.87
C ILE A 30 -14.21 14.78 -32.47
N ALA A 31 -13.81 15.61 -33.44
CA ALA A 31 -13.22 16.91 -33.16
C ALA A 31 -14.20 17.87 -32.45
N SER A 32 -15.47 17.87 -32.87
CA SER A 32 -16.54 18.68 -32.28
C SER A 32 -16.86 18.24 -30.86
N ASP A 33 -16.99 16.93 -30.65
CA ASP A 33 -17.33 16.34 -29.36
C ASP A 33 -16.18 16.41 -28.36
N LYS A 34 -14.93 16.58 -28.85
CA LYS A 34 -13.68 16.61 -28.07
C LYS A 34 -13.40 15.32 -27.28
N ILE A 35 -14.18 14.27 -27.50
CA ILE A 35 -14.07 12.96 -26.87
C ILE A 35 -14.14 11.87 -27.94
N LEU A 36 -13.51 10.73 -27.65
CA LEU A 36 -13.80 9.49 -28.34
C LEU A 36 -14.82 8.70 -27.53
N LYS A 37 -16.01 8.48 -28.11
CA LYS A 37 -17.13 7.83 -27.42
C LYS A 37 -16.91 6.33 -27.20
N TYR A 38 -16.31 5.60 -28.15
CA TYR A 38 -16.26 4.13 -28.12
C TYR A 38 -14.87 3.58 -28.40
N THR A 39 -14.54 2.43 -27.78
CA THR A 39 -13.33 1.63 -28.06
C THR A 39 -13.32 1.06 -29.47
N ILE A 40 -12.16 0.62 -29.95
CA ILE A 40 -12.05 -0.27 -31.11
C ILE A 40 -11.77 -1.72 -30.67
N VAL A 41 -11.99 -2.70 -31.53
CA VAL A 41 -11.71 -4.12 -31.24
C VAL A 41 -10.46 -4.57 -31.97
N VAL A 42 -9.56 -5.23 -31.26
CA VAL A 42 -8.22 -5.57 -31.76
C VAL A 42 -7.84 -7.00 -31.38
N ASP A 43 -7.16 -7.72 -32.26
CA ASP A 43 -6.56 -9.02 -31.94
C ASP A 43 -5.40 -8.87 -30.95
N GLU A 44 -5.44 -9.60 -29.84
CA GLU A 44 -4.45 -9.51 -28.76
C GLU A 44 -3.03 -9.93 -29.16
N LYS A 45 -2.90 -10.81 -30.17
CA LYS A 45 -1.60 -11.38 -30.58
C LYS A 45 -0.92 -10.54 -31.64
N THR A 46 -1.69 -10.02 -32.59
CA THR A 46 -1.17 -9.36 -33.80
C THR A 46 -1.39 -7.85 -33.85
N ASN A 47 -2.19 -7.30 -32.93
CA ASN A 47 -2.64 -5.90 -32.93
C ASN A 47 -3.39 -5.50 -34.21
N VAL A 48 -4.01 -6.47 -34.90
CA VAL A 48 -4.84 -6.22 -36.07
C VAL A 48 -6.18 -5.66 -35.63
N ILE A 49 -6.59 -4.55 -36.24
CA ILE A 49 -7.88 -3.92 -36.00
C ILE A 49 -8.96 -4.82 -36.59
N LEU A 50 -9.90 -5.29 -35.78
CA LEU A 50 -11.02 -6.12 -36.24
C LEU A 50 -12.27 -5.27 -36.48
N ASP A 51 -12.42 -4.19 -35.70
CA ASP A 51 -13.47 -3.20 -35.93
C ASP A 51 -13.03 -1.84 -35.41
N GLY A 52 -13.48 -0.77 -36.07
CA GLY A 52 -13.12 0.62 -35.73
C GLY A 52 -12.04 1.28 -36.61
N GLU A 53 -11.82 0.77 -37.81
CA GLU A 53 -10.87 1.31 -38.80
C GLU A 53 -11.02 2.83 -39.03
N HIS A 54 -12.24 3.33 -39.16
CA HIS A 54 -12.50 4.76 -39.35
C HIS A 54 -12.11 5.59 -38.12
N ARG A 55 -12.35 5.08 -36.90
CA ARG A 55 -11.94 5.75 -35.65
C ARG A 55 -10.42 5.81 -35.54
N TYR A 56 -9.74 4.71 -35.89
CA TYR A 56 -8.28 4.68 -35.95
C TYR A 56 -7.72 5.78 -36.85
N ASN A 57 -8.18 5.85 -38.10
CA ASN A 57 -7.71 6.85 -39.06
C ASN A 57 -8.12 8.28 -38.65
N ALA A 58 -9.33 8.47 -38.11
CA ALA A 58 -9.79 9.78 -37.64
C ALA A 58 -8.91 10.31 -36.50
N LEU A 59 -8.55 9.45 -35.54
CA LEU A 59 -7.65 9.82 -34.45
C LEU A 59 -6.23 10.14 -34.95
N LYS A 60 -5.71 9.40 -35.93
CA LYS A 60 -4.44 9.76 -36.60
C LYS A 60 -4.51 11.14 -37.24
N ASN A 61 -5.59 11.45 -37.98
CA ASN A 61 -5.80 12.76 -38.59
C ASN A 61 -5.90 13.89 -37.55
N LEU A 62 -6.39 13.59 -36.35
CA LEU A 62 -6.51 14.54 -35.24
C LEU A 62 -5.22 14.66 -34.39
N GLY A 63 -4.15 14.00 -34.79
CA GLY A 63 -2.86 14.01 -34.12
C GLY A 63 -2.84 13.23 -32.79
N CYS A 64 -3.80 12.32 -32.59
CA CYS A 64 -3.81 11.46 -31.42
C CYS A 64 -2.74 10.38 -31.53
N LYS A 65 -2.05 10.14 -30.41
CA LYS A 65 -0.96 9.15 -30.30
C LYS A 65 -1.45 7.83 -29.73
N ARG A 66 -2.62 7.81 -29.11
CA ARG A 66 -3.21 6.63 -28.46
C ARG A 66 -4.67 6.44 -28.83
N ILE A 67 -5.12 5.21 -28.62
CA ILE A 67 -6.49 4.78 -28.87
C ILE A 67 -6.89 3.71 -27.85
N PRO A 68 -8.11 3.76 -27.30
CA PRO A 68 -8.62 2.73 -26.40
C PRO A 68 -9.08 1.51 -27.19
N VAL A 69 -8.59 0.34 -26.78
CA VAL A 69 -8.84 -0.93 -27.44
C VAL A 69 -9.44 -1.94 -26.49
N ILE A 70 -10.25 -2.83 -27.05
CA ILE A 70 -10.65 -4.09 -26.44
C ILE A 70 -9.92 -5.20 -27.16
N TYR A 71 -9.15 -5.98 -26.40
CA TYR A 71 -8.45 -7.14 -26.92
C TYR A 71 -9.36 -8.37 -26.95
N VAL A 72 -9.22 -9.14 -28.03
CA VAL A 72 -9.84 -10.46 -28.19
C VAL A 72 -8.81 -11.43 -28.77
N ASP A 73 -8.92 -12.73 -28.44
CA ASP A 73 -8.21 -13.77 -29.18
C ASP A 73 -8.94 -14.00 -30.50
N TYR A 74 -8.46 -13.41 -31.59
CA TYR A 74 -9.12 -13.52 -32.89
C TYR A 74 -9.19 -14.98 -33.38
N ASN A 75 -8.27 -15.84 -32.93
CA ASN A 75 -8.28 -17.27 -33.25
C ASN A 75 -9.36 -18.06 -32.50
N SER A 76 -10.04 -17.46 -31.52
CA SER A 76 -11.14 -18.09 -30.81
C SER A 76 -12.20 -18.62 -31.79
N PRO A 77 -12.71 -19.86 -31.61
CA PRO A 77 -13.78 -20.40 -32.45
C PRO A 77 -15.08 -19.60 -32.35
N ASN A 78 -15.22 -18.78 -31.31
CA ASN A 78 -16.38 -17.92 -31.12
C ASN A 78 -16.35 -16.66 -32.00
N ILE A 79 -15.21 -16.33 -32.60
CA ILE A 79 -15.13 -15.23 -33.56
C ILE A 79 -15.15 -15.82 -34.97
N VAL A 80 -15.95 -15.25 -35.85
CA VAL A 80 -16.06 -15.68 -37.25
C VAL A 80 -15.86 -14.46 -38.14
N VAL A 81 -15.17 -14.63 -39.26
CA VAL A 81 -15.09 -13.60 -40.30
C VAL A 81 -16.05 -13.97 -41.42
N GLN A 82 -16.84 -12.99 -41.83
CA GLN A 82 -17.72 -13.01 -42.97
C GLN A 82 -17.31 -11.87 -43.91
N THR A 83 -17.91 -11.84 -45.09
CA THR A 83 -17.71 -10.75 -46.05
C THR A 83 -19.02 -10.00 -46.26
N TRP A 84 -18.95 -8.70 -46.55
CA TRP A 84 -20.14 -7.92 -46.89
C TRP A 84 -20.61 -8.17 -48.33
N ARG A 85 -19.77 -8.80 -49.16
CA ARG A 85 -20.01 -9.05 -50.58
C ARG A 85 -20.18 -10.55 -50.82
N ASN A 86 -21.31 -10.95 -51.40
CA ASN A 86 -21.70 -12.37 -51.56
C ASN A 86 -20.71 -13.23 -52.37
N ASN A 87 -19.79 -12.63 -53.13
CA ASN A 87 -18.84 -13.34 -54.02
C ASN A 87 -17.39 -13.31 -53.52
N TYR A 88 -17.15 -12.97 -52.25
CA TYR A 88 -15.80 -12.90 -51.68
C TYR A 88 -15.68 -13.85 -50.49
N HIS A 89 -14.70 -14.76 -50.53
CA HIS A 89 -14.36 -15.60 -49.39
C HIS A 89 -13.12 -15.03 -48.70
N LEU A 90 -13.22 -14.82 -47.39
CA LEU A 90 -12.16 -14.27 -46.57
C LEU A 90 -12.00 -15.15 -45.34
N THR A 91 -10.78 -15.55 -45.02
CA THR A 91 -10.45 -16.28 -43.80
C THR A 91 -9.77 -15.38 -42.78
N LYS A 92 -9.73 -15.80 -41.51
CA LYS A 92 -9.00 -15.06 -40.46
C LYS A 92 -7.51 -14.92 -40.79
N ARG A 93 -6.94 -15.93 -41.45
CA ARG A 93 -5.54 -15.92 -41.88
C ARG A 93 -5.30 -14.83 -42.92
N ASP A 94 -6.21 -14.68 -43.88
CA ASP A 94 -6.09 -13.64 -44.91
C ASP A 94 -6.14 -12.23 -44.29
N VAL A 95 -6.99 -12.02 -43.28
CA VAL A 95 -7.08 -10.77 -42.52
C VAL A 95 -5.75 -10.46 -41.82
N ILE A 96 -5.22 -11.43 -41.07
CA ILE A 96 -3.94 -11.27 -40.36
C ILE A 96 -2.80 -11.03 -41.36
N GLU A 97 -2.73 -11.83 -42.43
CA GLU A 97 -1.68 -11.74 -43.44
C GLU A 97 -1.69 -10.39 -44.16
N ALA A 98 -2.88 -9.89 -44.54
CA ALA A 98 -3.02 -8.56 -45.13
C ALA A 98 -2.47 -7.48 -44.19
N ALA A 99 -2.86 -7.50 -42.91
CA ALA A 99 -2.40 -6.53 -41.93
C ALA A 99 -0.89 -6.61 -41.65
N LEU A 100 -0.31 -7.82 -41.62
CA LEU A 100 1.11 -8.02 -41.37
C LEU A 100 1.99 -7.63 -42.57
N THR A 101 1.49 -7.84 -43.79
CA THR A 101 2.18 -7.49 -45.04
C THR A 101 1.95 -6.04 -45.48
N GLY A 102 1.03 -5.33 -44.83
CA GLY A 102 0.65 -3.96 -45.18
C GLY A 102 -0.31 -3.85 -46.36
N LYS A 103 -0.80 -4.99 -46.89
CA LYS A 103 -1.85 -5.03 -47.90
C LYS A 103 -3.18 -4.63 -47.26
N ARG A 104 -3.96 -3.81 -47.94
CA ARG A 104 -5.28 -3.37 -47.45
C ARG A 104 -6.37 -3.80 -48.42
N PHE A 105 -7.43 -4.37 -47.87
CA PHE A 105 -8.66 -4.65 -48.62
C PHE A 105 -9.47 -3.35 -48.79
N PRO A 106 -10.33 -3.24 -49.82
CA PRO A 106 -11.24 -2.11 -49.96
C PRO A 106 -12.16 -1.96 -48.74
N PRO A 107 -12.73 -0.76 -48.49
CA PRO A 107 -13.62 -0.55 -47.36
C PRO A 107 -14.82 -1.50 -47.37
N LYS A 108 -15.22 -1.95 -46.17
CA LYS A 108 -16.30 -2.91 -45.91
C LYS A 108 -16.09 -4.24 -46.65
N THR A 109 -14.87 -4.80 -46.61
CA THR A 109 -14.58 -6.14 -47.17
C THR A 109 -14.79 -7.22 -46.12
N SER A 110 -14.31 -6.98 -44.91
CA SER A 110 -14.37 -7.88 -43.77
C SER A 110 -15.53 -7.54 -42.84
N ARG A 111 -16.18 -8.57 -42.29
CA ARG A 111 -17.23 -8.46 -41.28
C ARG A 111 -16.92 -9.44 -40.16
N HIS A 112 -16.47 -8.92 -39.03
CA HIS A 112 -16.13 -9.74 -37.88
C HIS A 112 -17.36 -9.92 -36.99
N MET A 113 -17.65 -11.19 -36.68
CA MET A 113 -18.82 -11.59 -35.90
C MET A 113 -18.34 -12.33 -34.65
N ILE A 114 -19.07 -12.18 -33.55
CA ILE A 114 -18.81 -12.88 -32.29
C ILE A 114 -20.05 -13.69 -31.89
N ARG A 115 -19.82 -14.94 -31.48
CA ARG A 115 -20.84 -15.84 -30.98
C ARG A 115 -20.88 -15.74 -29.46
N ASN A 116 -22.04 -15.37 -28.92
CA ASN A 116 -22.30 -15.37 -27.49
C ASN A 116 -23.52 -16.26 -27.23
N SER A 117 -23.29 -17.40 -26.59
CA SER A 117 -24.25 -18.52 -26.54
C SER A 117 -24.68 -18.92 -27.96
N ASP A 118 -25.96 -18.77 -28.31
CA ASP A 118 -26.52 -19.15 -29.62
C ASP A 118 -26.71 -17.96 -30.59
N ILE A 119 -26.33 -16.74 -30.17
CA ILE A 119 -26.52 -15.53 -30.99
C ILE A 119 -25.19 -15.15 -31.64
N LEU A 120 -25.20 -15.00 -32.96
CA LEU A 120 -24.09 -14.45 -33.75
C LEU A 120 -24.34 -12.96 -34.00
N SER A 121 -23.56 -12.09 -33.37
CA SER A 121 -23.66 -10.64 -33.51
C SER A 121 -22.39 -10.05 -34.13
N HIS A 122 -22.46 -8.81 -34.59
CA HIS A 122 -21.27 -8.10 -35.06
C HIS A 122 -20.30 -7.88 -33.90
N ILE A 123 -18.99 -7.92 -34.14
CA ILE A 123 -17.99 -7.78 -33.08
C ILE A 123 -18.06 -6.41 -32.39
N SER A 124 -18.62 -5.38 -33.03
CA SER A 124 -18.88 -4.08 -32.40
C SER A 124 -19.74 -4.18 -31.13
N THR A 125 -20.53 -5.25 -30.93
CA THR A 125 -21.36 -5.40 -29.73
C THR A 125 -20.56 -5.54 -28.43
N ILE A 126 -19.27 -5.86 -28.52
CA ILE A 126 -18.38 -5.88 -27.34
C ILE A 126 -17.66 -4.56 -27.11
N GLU A 127 -17.80 -3.58 -28.01
CA GLU A 127 -17.26 -2.24 -27.80
C GLU A 127 -17.87 -1.58 -26.58
N LYS A 128 -17.03 -0.81 -25.89
CA LYS A 128 -17.44 -0.07 -24.71
C LYS A 128 -17.49 1.41 -25.00
N ARG A 129 -18.51 2.06 -24.46
CA ARG A 129 -18.55 3.52 -24.41
C ARG A 129 -17.58 4.00 -23.33
N VAL A 130 -16.61 4.82 -23.70
CA VAL A 130 -15.49 5.26 -22.85
C VAL A 130 -15.42 6.77 -22.65
N ASP A 131 -15.98 7.55 -23.58
CA ASP A 131 -15.98 9.02 -23.58
C ASP A 131 -14.62 9.65 -23.19
N ILE A 132 -13.51 9.17 -23.78
CA ILE A 132 -12.15 9.63 -23.43
C ILE A 132 -11.85 10.98 -24.09
N PRO A 133 -11.38 12.00 -23.35
CA PRO A 133 -10.98 13.28 -23.93
C PRO A 133 -9.86 13.15 -24.97
N LEU A 134 -9.97 13.86 -26.09
CA LEU A 134 -8.95 13.90 -27.14
C LEU A 134 -7.58 14.35 -26.62
N GLU A 135 -7.56 15.25 -25.63
CA GLU A 135 -6.30 15.71 -25.04
C GLU A 135 -5.53 14.56 -24.35
N VAL A 136 -6.24 13.61 -23.72
CA VAL A 136 -5.62 12.40 -23.16
C VAL A 136 -5.08 11.51 -24.27
N LEU A 137 -5.80 11.37 -25.38
CA LEU A 137 -5.37 10.56 -26.54
C LEU A 137 -4.18 11.17 -27.31
N ARG A 138 -4.01 12.50 -27.25
CA ARG A 138 -2.86 13.23 -27.81
C ARG A 138 -1.63 13.20 -26.90
N SER A 139 -1.86 13.12 -25.60
CA SER A 139 -0.81 13.12 -24.58
C SER A 139 0.11 11.91 -24.70
N GLU A 140 1.39 12.08 -24.37
CA GLU A 140 2.33 10.98 -24.18
C GLU A 140 2.27 10.40 -22.77
N LEU A 141 2.53 9.09 -22.64
CA LEU A 141 2.70 8.48 -21.32
C LEU A 141 4.10 8.85 -20.83
N GLU A 142 4.15 9.77 -19.88
CA GLU A 142 5.38 10.27 -19.29
C GLU A 142 5.60 9.71 -17.88
N PHE A 143 6.82 9.79 -17.37
CA PHE A 143 7.14 9.43 -16.00
C PHE A 143 7.49 10.68 -15.20
N THR A 144 6.55 11.13 -14.37
CA THR A 144 6.72 12.32 -13.51
C THR A 144 7.15 11.89 -12.12
N VAL A 145 8.03 12.65 -11.48
CA VAL A 145 8.41 12.41 -10.09
C VAL A 145 7.16 12.56 -9.22
N LEU A 146 6.84 11.51 -8.44
CA LEU A 146 5.58 11.40 -7.71
C LEU A 146 5.35 12.59 -6.76
N LYS A 147 6.42 13.05 -6.10
CA LYS A 147 6.39 14.17 -5.14
C LYS A 147 6.04 15.53 -5.78
N ASP A 148 6.22 15.65 -7.09
CA ASP A 148 5.96 16.90 -7.83
C ASP A 148 4.48 17.01 -8.26
N ILE A 149 3.70 15.93 -8.08
CA ILE A 149 2.27 15.88 -8.38
C ILE A 149 1.49 16.46 -7.20
N LYS A 150 0.56 17.38 -7.50
CA LYS A 150 -0.24 18.10 -6.49
C LYS A 150 -1.69 17.61 -6.50
N THR A 151 -2.20 17.18 -5.35
CA THR A 151 -3.56 16.63 -5.24
C THR A 151 -4.58 17.66 -4.76
N ALA A 152 -5.74 17.74 -5.39
CA ALA A 152 -6.83 18.63 -4.97
C ALA A 152 -7.77 17.99 -3.92
N MET A 153 -7.77 16.67 -3.83
CA MET A 153 -8.62 15.84 -2.98
C MET A 153 -7.79 14.85 -2.17
N HIS A 154 -8.30 14.45 -1.01
CA HIS A 154 -7.84 13.27 -0.30
C HIS A 154 -8.56 12.01 -0.80
N VAL A 155 -7.93 10.85 -0.60
CA VAL A 155 -8.50 9.54 -0.87
C VAL A 155 -8.62 8.79 0.45
N GLU A 156 -9.76 8.16 0.66
CA GLU A 156 -9.91 7.23 1.78
C GLU A 156 -8.93 6.07 1.62
N LEU A 157 -8.19 5.75 2.69
CA LEU A 157 -7.14 4.75 2.61
C LEU A 157 -7.66 3.39 2.13
N THR A 158 -8.90 3.02 2.47
CA THR A 158 -9.57 1.80 2.01
C THR A 158 -9.73 1.73 0.50
N ASP A 159 -10.00 2.85 -0.18
CA ASP A 159 -10.11 2.92 -1.64
C ASP A 159 -8.73 2.75 -2.30
N ALA A 160 -7.70 3.41 -1.75
CA ALA A 160 -6.33 3.28 -2.23
C ALA A 160 -5.76 1.86 -2.05
N LEU A 161 -6.16 1.15 -0.99
CA LEU A 161 -5.71 -0.21 -0.71
C LEU A 161 -6.13 -1.21 -1.78
N SER A 162 -7.27 -0.99 -2.46
CA SER A 162 -7.71 -1.82 -3.58
C SER A 162 -6.74 -1.72 -4.77
N ALA A 163 -6.38 -0.48 -5.16
CA ALA A 163 -5.41 -0.24 -6.23
C ALA A 163 -4.02 -0.77 -5.85
N TYR A 164 -3.58 -0.52 -4.61
CA TYR A 164 -2.33 -1.05 -4.08
C TYR A 164 -2.27 -2.58 -4.16
N ALA A 165 -3.32 -3.26 -3.68
CA ALA A 165 -3.39 -4.72 -3.68
C ALA A 165 -3.30 -5.30 -5.09
N LYS A 166 -3.98 -4.65 -6.04
CA LYS A 166 -3.97 -5.02 -7.45
C LYS A 166 -2.57 -4.87 -8.04
N PHE A 167 -1.95 -3.70 -7.89
CA PHE A 167 -0.60 -3.45 -8.42
C PHE A 167 0.41 -4.43 -7.86
N LEU A 168 0.37 -4.69 -6.55
CA LEU A 168 1.29 -5.62 -5.91
C LEU A 168 1.08 -7.07 -6.39
N ALA A 169 -0.16 -7.47 -6.70
CA ALA A 169 -0.48 -8.81 -7.19
C ALA A 169 -0.07 -9.04 -8.65
N THR A 170 -0.16 -8.01 -9.50
CA THR A 170 0.20 -8.08 -10.92
C THR A 170 1.64 -7.66 -11.20
N GLU A 171 2.31 -7.05 -10.22
CA GLU A 171 3.62 -6.40 -10.34
C GLU A 171 3.66 -5.25 -11.37
N THR A 172 2.48 -4.74 -11.73
CA THR A 172 2.30 -3.70 -12.75
C THR A 172 1.31 -2.65 -12.27
N VAL A 173 1.60 -1.38 -12.54
CA VAL A 173 0.64 -0.29 -12.44
C VAL A 173 -0.19 -0.29 -13.69
N ASP A 174 -1.51 -0.44 -13.53
CA ASP A 174 -2.43 -0.53 -14.64
C ASP A 174 -3.40 0.65 -14.75
N THR A 175 -3.30 1.63 -13.87
CA THR A 175 -4.06 2.88 -13.94
C THR A 175 -3.10 4.05 -14.13
N PRO A 176 -3.20 4.82 -15.24
CA PRO A 176 -2.41 6.02 -15.42
C PRO A 176 -2.93 7.15 -14.52
N LEU A 177 -2.07 8.09 -14.19
CA LEU A 177 -2.51 9.38 -13.63
C LEU A 177 -2.76 10.37 -14.75
N ILE A 178 -3.75 11.24 -14.60
CA ILE A 178 -3.89 12.39 -15.50
C ILE A 178 -3.58 13.65 -14.73
N VAL A 179 -2.63 14.44 -15.23
CA VAL A 179 -2.15 15.65 -14.56
C VAL A 179 -2.24 16.85 -15.49
N GLU A 180 -2.46 18.03 -14.92
CA GLU A 180 -2.42 19.29 -15.67
C GLU A 180 -0.98 19.59 -16.11
N GLU A 181 -0.81 19.90 -17.39
CA GLU A 181 0.50 19.94 -18.07
C GLU A 181 1.48 20.97 -17.48
N LYS A 182 1.01 22.10 -16.95
CA LYS A 182 1.87 23.19 -16.45
C LYS A 182 2.16 23.10 -14.96
N THR A 183 1.26 22.51 -14.19
CA THR A 183 1.26 22.58 -12.73
C THR A 183 1.43 21.24 -12.04
N ASN A 184 1.35 20.13 -12.78
CA ASN A 184 1.31 18.76 -12.30
C ASN A 184 0.17 18.50 -11.29
N ILE A 185 -0.93 19.25 -11.40
CA ILE A 185 -2.10 19.03 -10.55
C ILE A 185 -2.81 17.76 -11.02
N LEU A 186 -3.06 16.83 -10.10
CA LEU A 186 -3.76 15.58 -10.35
C LEU A 186 -5.24 15.84 -10.68
N LEU A 187 -5.66 15.40 -11.86
CA LEU A 187 -7.01 15.55 -12.38
C LEU A 187 -7.78 14.21 -12.34
N ASP A 188 -7.09 13.08 -12.46
CA ASP A 188 -7.69 11.74 -12.35
C ASP A 188 -6.66 10.70 -11.86
N GLY A 189 -7.14 9.56 -11.37
CA GLY A 189 -6.30 8.47 -10.87
C GLY A 189 -5.84 8.63 -9.42
N TYR A 190 -6.63 9.28 -8.58
CA TYR A 190 -6.31 9.58 -7.18
C TYR A 190 -5.98 8.32 -6.34
N GLU A 191 -6.73 7.23 -6.51
CA GLU A 191 -6.47 5.96 -5.83
C GLU A 191 -5.15 5.34 -6.27
N ALA A 192 -4.82 5.44 -7.57
CA ALA A 192 -3.57 4.95 -8.12
C ALA A 192 -2.37 5.77 -7.63
N TYR A 193 -2.52 7.10 -7.55
CA TYR A 193 -1.51 7.99 -6.97
C TYR A 193 -1.22 7.59 -5.51
N GLN A 194 -2.27 7.43 -4.69
CA GLN A 194 -2.12 7.06 -3.29
C GLN A 194 -1.51 5.66 -3.13
N ALA A 195 -1.87 4.71 -4.01
CA ALA A 195 -1.27 3.38 -4.05
C ALA A 195 0.23 3.41 -4.39
N LEU A 196 0.64 4.26 -5.34
CA LEU A 196 2.05 4.48 -5.69
C LEU A 196 2.85 5.05 -4.51
N GLU A 197 2.27 5.98 -3.75
CA GLU A 197 2.90 6.48 -2.52
C GLU A 197 3.11 5.37 -1.49
N LEU A 198 2.10 4.49 -1.30
CA LEU A 198 2.20 3.32 -0.40
C LEU A 198 3.25 2.31 -0.86
N LEU A 199 3.46 2.17 -2.18
CA LEU A 199 4.53 1.34 -2.76
C LEU A 199 5.93 1.95 -2.60
N SER A 200 6.03 3.21 -2.20
CA SER A 200 7.26 4.02 -2.21
C SER A 200 7.80 4.28 -3.62
N ALA A 201 6.92 4.46 -4.61
CA ALA A 201 7.36 4.83 -5.95
C ALA A 201 8.00 6.23 -5.95
N GLU A 202 9.09 6.38 -6.70
CA GLU A 202 9.71 7.68 -6.98
C GLU A 202 9.00 8.38 -8.13
N LYS A 203 8.51 7.61 -9.12
CA LYS A 203 7.87 8.12 -10.33
C LYS A 203 6.45 7.57 -10.48
N ALA A 204 5.62 8.28 -11.23
CA ALA A 204 4.31 7.83 -11.66
C ALA A 204 4.17 7.90 -13.19
N PRO A 205 3.47 6.95 -13.81
CA PRO A 205 3.07 7.04 -15.21
C PRO A 205 1.90 8.05 -15.35
N VAL A 206 2.12 9.12 -16.09
CA VAL A 206 1.16 10.22 -16.23
C VAL A 206 0.83 10.55 -17.68
N PHE A 207 -0.39 11.01 -17.91
CA PHE A 207 -0.78 11.77 -19.10
C PHE A 207 -0.89 13.24 -18.72
N LYS A 208 -0.10 14.09 -19.37
CA LYS A 208 -0.17 15.55 -19.22
C LYS A 208 -1.22 16.12 -20.16
N VAL A 209 -2.13 16.92 -19.61
CA VAL A 209 -3.23 17.49 -20.38
C VAL A 209 -3.46 18.95 -20.03
N ASN A 210 -3.99 19.70 -21.00
CA ASN A 210 -4.48 21.05 -20.77
C ASN A 210 -5.90 21.01 -20.18
N ILE A 211 -6.04 21.38 -18.90
CA ILE A 211 -7.33 21.37 -18.20
C ILE A 211 -8.40 22.24 -18.89
N GLU A 212 -8.02 23.31 -19.60
CA GLU A 212 -8.96 24.18 -20.30
C GLU A 212 -9.66 23.49 -21.47
N LYS A 213 -9.02 22.47 -22.06
CA LYS A 213 -9.58 21.69 -23.17
C LYS A 213 -10.38 20.46 -22.74
N ILE A 214 -10.47 20.19 -21.44
CA ILE A 214 -11.16 19.02 -20.87
C ILE A 214 -12.40 19.46 -20.10
N GLU A 215 -13.45 18.64 -20.14
CA GLU A 215 -14.62 18.80 -19.27
C GLU A 215 -14.44 18.08 -17.94
N ILE A 216 -14.83 18.74 -16.85
CA ILE A 216 -14.81 18.14 -15.51
C ILE A 216 -16.21 17.66 -15.18
N LYS A 217 -16.36 16.35 -14.92
CA LYS A 217 -17.61 15.77 -14.46
C LYS A 217 -17.65 15.78 -12.94
N LYS A 218 -18.61 16.52 -12.40
CA LYS A 218 -18.90 16.55 -10.96
C LYS A 218 -19.46 15.21 -10.51
N LEU A 219 -18.99 14.72 -9.36
CA LEU A 219 -19.41 13.45 -8.77
C LEU A 219 -20.23 13.64 -7.48
N ASN A 220 -19.85 14.62 -6.65
CA ASN A 220 -20.58 14.91 -5.42
C ASN A 220 -21.62 16.02 -5.66
N LEU A 221 -22.90 15.65 -5.66
CA LEU A 221 -24.04 16.54 -5.89
C LEU A 221 -24.15 17.69 -4.88
N GLN A 222 -23.61 17.53 -3.66
CA GLN A 222 -23.67 18.53 -2.58
C GLN A 222 -22.69 19.70 -2.76
N LEU A 223 -21.66 19.55 -3.60
CA LEU A 223 -20.81 20.68 -3.99
C LEU A 223 -21.62 21.64 -4.87
N GLY A 224 -21.28 22.93 -4.92
CA GLY A 224 -21.88 23.85 -5.89
C GLY A 224 -21.48 23.54 -7.34
N ASN A 225 -21.57 24.51 -8.25
CA ASN A 225 -20.92 24.40 -9.56
C ASN A 225 -19.39 24.38 -9.36
N LEU A 226 -18.78 23.21 -9.59
CA LEU A 226 -17.33 23.04 -9.46
C LEU A 226 -16.64 23.61 -10.71
N LYS A 227 -15.93 24.73 -10.54
CA LYS A 227 -15.13 25.35 -11.61
C LYS A 227 -13.70 24.82 -11.62
N LYS A 228 -13.05 24.86 -12.78
CA LYS A 228 -11.64 24.45 -12.96
C LYS A 228 -10.71 25.24 -12.03
N GLU A 229 -10.94 26.54 -11.86
CA GLU A 229 -10.12 27.36 -10.97
C GLU A 229 -10.22 26.92 -9.50
N THR A 230 -11.36 26.35 -9.09
CA THR A 230 -11.53 25.80 -7.73
C THR A 230 -10.65 24.58 -7.53
N VAL A 231 -10.60 23.68 -8.51
CA VAL A 231 -9.72 22.49 -8.48
C VAL A 231 -8.26 22.93 -8.39
N MET A 232 -7.85 23.88 -9.24
CA MET A 232 -6.47 24.37 -9.28
C MET A 232 -6.07 25.05 -7.96
N LYS A 233 -6.94 25.92 -7.43
CA LYS A 233 -6.70 26.59 -6.13
C LYS A 233 -6.66 25.62 -4.97
N ALA A 234 -7.50 24.58 -4.98
CA ALA A 234 -7.47 23.55 -3.96
C ALA A 234 -6.12 22.83 -3.99
N ALA A 235 -5.72 22.25 -5.12
CA ALA A 235 -4.44 21.53 -5.21
C ALA A 235 -3.21 22.35 -4.80
N LEU A 236 -3.17 23.65 -5.14
CA LEU A 236 -2.08 24.55 -4.72
C LEU A 236 -2.07 24.86 -3.22
N LYS A 237 -3.22 24.84 -2.55
CA LYS A 237 -3.36 25.09 -1.11
C LYS A 237 -3.37 23.80 -0.27
N GLY A 238 -3.14 22.65 -0.90
CA GLY A 238 -3.32 21.32 -0.32
C GLY A 238 -4.73 20.76 -0.56
N PRO A 239 -4.91 19.42 -0.52
CA PRO A 239 -6.14 18.71 -0.90
C PRO A 239 -7.39 19.10 -0.07
N LYS A 240 -8.01 20.23 -0.41
CA LYS A 240 -9.14 20.82 0.32
C LYS A 240 -10.52 20.40 -0.19
N LEU A 241 -10.59 19.68 -1.32
CA LEU A 241 -11.85 19.18 -1.84
C LEU A 241 -12.21 17.83 -1.18
N PRO A 242 -13.50 17.59 -0.89
CA PRO A 242 -13.96 16.28 -0.43
C PRO A 242 -13.54 15.15 -1.38
N PRO A 243 -13.35 13.91 -0.88
CA PRO A 243 -13.13 12.75 -1.74
C PRO A 243 -14.24 12.63 -2.80
N LYS A 244 -13.87 12.13 -3.99
CA LYS A 244 -14.81 11.91 -5.11
C LYS A 244 -15.62 13.17 -5.47
N SER A 245 -14.97 14.34 -5.46
CA SER A 245 -15.62 15.60 -5.88
C SER A 245 -15.83 15.66 -7.40
N PHE A 246 -14.86 15.17 -8.18
CA PHE A 246 -14.90 15.20 -9.64
C PHE A 246 -14.07 14.07 -10.28
N ARG A 247 -14.28 13.88 -11.59
CA ARG A 247 -13.44 13.07 -12.48
C ARG A 247 -13.39 13.70 -13.87
N ILE A 248 -12.41 13.30 -14.67
CA ILE A 248 -12.34 13.70 -16.09
C ILE A 248 -12.52 12.51 -17.04
N LEU A 249 -12.24 11.29 -16.58
CA LEU A 249 -12.54 10.06 -17.32
C LEU A 249 -13.93 9.52 -16.98
N ALA A 250 -14.69 9.12 -18.00
CA ALA A 250 -15.98 8.47 -17.80
C ALA A 250 -15.83 6.97 -17.47
N GLU A 251 -14.84 6.31 -18.05
CA GLU A 251 -14.46 4.92 -17.76
C GLU A 251 -12.96 4.78 -17.43
N SER A 252 -12.63 3.74 -16.67
CA SER A 252 -11.25 3.41 -16.30
C SER A 252 -10.50 2.86 -17.51
N VAL A 253 -9.41 3.52 -17.88
CA VAL A 253 -8.54 3.10 -18.97
C VAL A 253 -7.27 2.49 -18.40
N ARG A 254 -6.80 1.37 -18.97
CA ARG A 254 -5.64 0.66 -18.44
C ARG A 254 -4.36 0.91 -19.20
N ILE A 255 -3.26 1.03 -18.46
CA ILE A 255 -1.88 0.96 -18.95
C ILE A 255 -1.21 -0.33 -18.44
N ASN A 256 0.05 -0.57 -18.80
CA ASN A 256 0.81 -1.69 -18.27
C ASN A 256 2.26 -1.24 -18.02
N VAL A 257 2.55 -0.80 -16.80
CA VAL A 257 3.87 -0.29 -16.40
C VAL A 257 4.41 -1.11 -15.24
N PRO A 258 5.53 -1.83 -15.40
CA PRO A 258 6.15 -2.61 -14.32
C PRO A 258 6.51 -1.73 -13.11
N ILE A 259 6.14 -2.16 -11.89
CA ILE A 259 6.39 -1.39 -10.65
C ILE A 259 7.88 -1.07 -10.48
N LYS A 260 8.77 -1.99 -10.88
CA LYS A 260 10.23 -1.84 -10.79
C LYS A 260 10.75 -0.58 -11.51
N GLU A 261 10.09 -0.13 -12.57
CA GLU A 261 10.49 1.06 -13.35
C GLU A 261 10.14 2.37 -12.62
N LEU A 262 9.31 2.28 -11.59
CA LEU A 262 8.81 3.42 -10.81
C LEU A 262 9.52 3.57 -9.47
N MET A 263 10.34 2.59 -9.07
CA MET A 263 11.03 2.58 -7.77
C MET A 263 12.30 3.45 -7.82
N PRO A 264 12.72 4.03 -6.68
CA PRO A 264 13.97 4.79 -6.63
C PRO A 264 15.18 3.92 -6.98
N PRO A 265 16.24 4.49 -7.59
CA PRO A 265 17.50 3.81 -7.78
C PRO A 265 18.08 3.41 -6.41
N LYS A 266 18.70 2.23 -6.34
CA LYS A 266 19.36 1.77 -5.10
C LYS A 266 20.60 2.63 -4.83
N GLU A 267 20.45 3.70 -4.05
CA GLU A 267 21.60 4.45 -3.51
C GLU A 267 22.31 3.58 -2.46
N GLN A 268 23.40 2.92 -2.87
CA GLN A 268 24.04 1.88 -2.06
C GLN A 268 25.21 2.36 -1.20
N ASN A 269 25.92 3.45 -1.56
CA ASN A 269 27.30 3.57 -1.06
C ASN A 269 27.43 4.02 0.41
N ARG A 270 26.62 4.98 0.90
CA ARG A 270 26.70 5.43 2.31
C ARG A 270 25.95 4.53 3.28
N LYS A 271 24.79 4.01 2.87
CA LYS A 271 23.95 3.12 3.69
C LYS A 271 24.65 1.80 4.01
N MET A 272 25.44 1.27 3.07
CA MET A 272 26.20 0.03 3.30
C MET A 272 27.19 0.14 4.46
N VAL A 273 27.80 1.31 4.66
CA VAL A 273 28.76 1.55 5.77
C VAL A 273 28.13 2.21 7.00
N LYS A 274 26.78 2.33 7.05
CA LYS A 274 26.00 2.80 8.21
C LYS A 274 26.40 4.19 8.74
N VAL A 275 26.60 5.15 7.84
CA VAL A 275 26.87 6.56 8.19
C VAL A 275 25.62 7.39 7.96
N TYR A 276 25.23 8.19 8.95
CA TYR A 276 24.02 9.03 8.96
C TYR A 276 24.37 10.45 9.42
N ASN A 277 23.75 11.48 8.84
CA ASN A 277 24.08 12.88 9.14
C ASN A 277 23.41 13.38 10.42
N ASN A 278 22.36 12.72 10.90
CA ASN A 278 21.65 13.07 12.13
C ASN A 278 20.90 11.85 12.71
N PRO A 279 20.42 11.93 13.97
CA PRO A 279 19.70 10.82 14.61
C PRO A 279 18.41 10.40 13.90
N LEU A 280 17.69 11.32 13.24
CA LEU A 280 16.46 10.96 12.53
C LEU A 280 16.77 10.11 11.30
N GLU A 281 17.84 10.43 10.57
CA GLU A 281 18.33 9.65 9.43
C GLU A 281 18.72 8.22 9.84
N LEU A 282 19.35 8.05 11.02
CA LEU A 282 19.63 6.73 11.60
C LEU A 282 18.38 5.84 11.71
N LEU A 283 17.20 6.43 11.94
CA LEU A 283 15.95 5.69 11.98
C LEU A 283 15.48 5.27 10.58
N TYR A 284 15.13 6.23 9.72
CA TYR A 284 14.42 5.93 8.47
C TYR A 284 15.34 5.44 7.34
N GLU A 285 16.61 5.86 7.30
CA GLU A 285 17.62 5.33 6.37
C GLU A 285 18.32 4.08 6.91
N GLY A 286 18.24 3.83 8.22
CA GLY A 286 18.78 2.63 8.85
C GLY A 286 17.93 1.36 8.66
N TRP A 287 16.76 1.49 8.06
CA TRP A 287 15.94 0.34 7.65
C TRP A 287 16.50 -0.35 6.40
N PRO A 288 16.36 -1.69 6.28
CA PRO A 288 15.49 -2.58 7.06
C PRO A 288 16.05 -3.00 8.43
N THR A 289 15.18 -3.25 9.40
CA THR A 289 15.59 -3.94 10.66
C THR A 289 16.02 -5.39 10.37
N PRO A 290 16.90 -6.00 11.16
CA PRO A 290 17.40 -7.35 10.87
C PRO A 290 16.31 -8.44 10.82
N LEU A 291 16.45 -9.36 9.87
CA LEU A 291 15.71 -10.63 9.81
C LEU A 291 16.70 -11.77 10.07
N VAL A 292 16.57 -12.44 11.21
CA VAL A 292 17.57 -13.42 11.69
C VAL A 292 16.95 -14.81 11.79
N ARG A 293 17.64 -15.84 11.26
CA ARG A 293 17.21 -17.23 11.40
C ARG A 293 17.40 -17.69 12.84
N LEU A 294 16.31 -18.09 13.51
CA LEU A 294 16.32 -18.63 14.86
C LEU A 294 16.65 -20.11 14.81
N THR A 295 17.89 -20.45 15.15
CA THR A 295 18.48 -21.77 14.94
C THR A 295 17.79 -22.85 15.77
N SER A 296 17.48 -22.56 17.04
CA SER A 296 16.84 -23.49 17.98
C SER A 296 15.39 -23.80 17.65
N LEU A 297 14.75 -22.98 16.81
CA LEU A 297 13.38 -23.19 16.32
C LEU A 297 13.35 -23.79 14.91
N SER A 298 14.48 -23.77 14.20
CA SER A 298 14.59 -24.25 12.83
C SER A 298 15.00 -25.72 12.77
N THR A 299 14.62 -26.40 11.68
CA THR A 299 15.01 -27.77 11.33
C THR A 299 15.40 -27.78 9.84
N ASP A 300 15.74 -28.95 9.29
CA ASP A 300 16.04 -29.10 7.86
C ASP A 300 14.83 -28.79 6.97
N LYS A 301 13.61 -28.98 7.49
CA LYS A 301 12.35 -28.79 6.75
C LYS A 301 11.63 -27.49 7.14
N ARG A 302 11.99 -26.88 8.27
CA ARG A 302 11.37 -25.67 8.82
C ARG A 302 12.40 -24.57 9.03
N SER A 303 12.20 -23.40 8.43
CA SER A 303 13.02 -22.22 8.69
C SER A 303 12.23 -21.17 9.47
N VAL A 304 12.72 -20.78 10.63
CA VAL A 304 12.07 -19.77 11.49
C VAL A 304 12.94 -18.53 11.55
N TRP A 305 12.34 -17.37 11.27
CA TRP A 305 13.03 -16.09 11.19
C TRP A 305 12.42 -15.10 12.18
N GLY A 306 13.25 -14.44 12.99
CA GLY A 306 12.86 -13.32 13.84
C GLY A 306 13.10 -11.99 13.14
N LYS A 307 12.05 -11.18 12.98
CA LYS A 307 12.13 -9.78 12.51
C LYS A 307 12.36 -8.89 13.73
N LEU A 308 13.58 -8.39 13.89
CA LEU A 308 14.09 -7.79 15.13
C LEU A 308 13.79 -6.29 15.20
N GLU A 309 12.56 -5.92 15.55
CA GLU A 309 12.15 -4.50 15.60
C GLU A 309 12.76 -3.72 16.77
N PHE A 310 13.46 -4.38 17.71
CA PHE A 310 14.25 -3.70 18.74
C PHE A 310 15.54 -3.03 18.23
N TYR A 311 15.87 -3.20 16.94
CA TYR A 311 16.96 -2.47 16.28
C TYR A 311 16.59 -1.05 15.87
N ASN A 312 15.32 -0.64 15.99
CA ASN A 312 15.00 0.78 15.85
C ASN A 312 15.68 1.60 16.98
N PRO A 313 16.31 2.75 16.67
CA PRO A 313 17.31 3.39 17.53
C PRO A 313 16.79 4.09 18.78
N PHE A 314 15.52 4.51 18.83
CA PHE A 314 15.02 5.41 19.88
C PHE A 314 14.33 4.66 21.01
N SER A 315 13.22 3.95 20.73
CA SER A 315 12.51 3.17 21.75
C SER A 315 12.98 1.72 21.86
N ASN A 316 13.96 1.33 21.03
CA ASN A 316 14.33 -0.07 20.80
C ASN A 316 13.07 -0.92 20.57
N SER A 317 12.18 -0.42 19.71
CA SER A 317 10.95 -1.11 19.39
C SER A 317 10.35 -0.72 18.04
N VAL A 318 9.39 -1.54 17.60
CA VAL A 318 8.53 -1.30 16.42
C VAL A 318 7.83 0.07 16.43
N LYS A 319 7.73 0.74 17.59
CA LYS A 319 7.01 2.01 17.74
C LYS A 319 7.74 3.22 17.17
N ASP A 320 9.05 3.14 16.93
CA ASP A 320 9.78 4.24 16.28
C ASP A 320 9.23 4.51 14.88
N ARG A 321 8.81 3.46 14.17
CA ARG A 321 8.20 3.59 12.84
C ARG A 321 6.95 4.45 12.88
N ILE A 322 6.05 4.16 13.81
CA ILE A 322 4.78 4.90 13.92
C ILE A 322 5.02 6.31 14.45
N GLY A 323 5.96 6.49 15.39
CA GLY A 323 6.32 7.80 15.91
C GLY A 323 6.84 8.71 14.80
N TRP A 324 7.78 8.20 13.99
CA TRP A 324 8.30 8.92 12.82
C TRP A 324 7.21 9.24 11.81
N ALA A 325 6.38 8.26 11.46
CA ALA A 325 5.34 8.43 10.45
C ALA A 325 4.30 9.47 10.87
N MET A 326 3.79 9.40 12.10
CA MET A 326 2.78 10.32 12.61
C MET A 326 3.32 11.75 12.76
N ILE A 327 4.53 11.92 13.31
CA ILE A 327 5.18 13.24 13.42
C ILE A 327 5.46 13.82 12.03
N ASN A 328 6.01 13.01 11.11
CA ASN A 328 6.30 13.47 9.75
C ASN A 328 5.03 13.84 8.97
N GLU A 329 3.92 13.12 9.17
CA GLU A 329 2.62 13.49 8.59
C GLU A 329 2.10 14.81 9.18
N ALA A 330 2.18 14.99 10.51
CA ALA A 330 1.81 16.23 11.17
C ALA A 330 2.65 17.43 10.70
N LEU A 331 3.97 17.25 10.52
CA LEU A 331 4.87 18.26 9.95
C LEU A 331 4.45 18.66 8.53
N LYS A 332 4.27 17.67 7.64
CA LYS A 332 3.89 17.92 6.24
C LYS A 332 2.58 18.67 6.11
N ASN A 333 1.64 18.40 7.01
CA ASN A 333 0.32 19.03 7.03
C ASN A 333 0.31 20.38 7.78
N GLY A 334 1.44 20.83 8.33
CA GLY A 334 1.50 22.04 9.16
C GLY A 334 0.71 21.93 10.48
N ALA A 335 0.43 20.71 10.92
CA ALA A 335 -0.39 20.40 12.09
C ALA A 335 0.45 20.18 13.38
N LEU A 336 1.76 19.98 13.25
CA LEU A 336 2.65 19.84 14.40
C LEU A 336 2.86 21.19 15.11
N LYS A 337 2.55 21.22 16.41
CA LYS A 337 2.68 22.36 17.31
C LYS A 337 3.93 22.21 18.19
N GLU A 338 4.19 23.20 19.04
CA GLU A 338 5.33 23.20 19.96
C GLU A 338 5.28 22.08 21.01
N VAL A 339 4.08 21.58 21.31
CA VAL A 339 3.86 20.50 22.28
C VAL A 339 3.01 19.39 21.67
N LEU A 340 3.44 18.16 21.93
CA LEU A 340 2.84 16.92 21.48
C LEU A 340 2.22 16.17 22.64
N TYR A 341 0.95 15.79 22.53
CA TYR A 341 0.24 15.00 23.52
C TYR A 341 0.00 13.58 22.96
N GLU A 342 0.14 12.54 23.80
CA GLU A 342 -0.21 11.17 23.39
C GLU A 342 -0.60 10.28 24.57
N ALA A 343 -1.64 9.47 24.41
CA ALA A 343 -1.95 8.35 25.30
C ALA A 343 -1.10 7.12 24.94
N THR A 344 -0.32 6.58 25.89
CA THR A 344 0.65 5.51 25.57
C THR A 344 0.85 4.45 26.65
N SER A 345 1.47 3.32 26.25
CA SER A 345 1.86 2.18 27.09
C SER A 345 3.39 2.02 27.20
N THR A 346 4.13 3.14 27.14
CA THR A 346 5.60 3.27 27.19
C THR A 346 6.28 3.38 25.81
N ASN A 347 6.32 2.32 25.00
CA ASN A 347 7.18 2.30 23.79
C ASN A 347 6.87 3.44 22.80
N THR A 348 5.59 3.74 22.57
CA THR A 348 5.19 4.86 21.70
C THR A 348 5.57 6.20 22.34
N GLY A 349 5.55 6.31 23.68
CA GLY A 349 5.97 7.52 24.39
C GLY A 349 7.45 7.79 24.19
N ILE A 350 8.30 6.78 24.43
CA ILE A 350 9.75 6.88 24.22
C ILE A 350 10.06 7.26 22.76
N ALA A 351 9.41 6.60 21.79
CA ALA A 351 9.58 6.88 20.37
C ALA A 351 9.22 8.33 20.02
N LEU A 352 8.03 8.79 20.47
CA LEU A 352 7.53 10.12 20.17
C LEU A 352 8.37 11.21 20.83
N THR A 353 8.71 11.08 22.12
CA THR A 353 9.56 12.06 22.81
C THR A 353 10.93 12.14 22.15
N SER A 354 11.55 11.00 21.83
CA SER A 354 12.88 10.99 21.20
C SER A 354 12.88 11.70 19.84
N ILE A 355 11.86 11.44 19.01
CA ILE A 355 11.74 12.05 17.69
C ILE A 355 11.36 13.54 17.82
N ALA A 356 10.45 13.88 18.73
CA ALA A 356 10.06 15.26 19.01
C ALA A 356 11.26 16.11 19.47
N ASN A 357 12.15 15.54 20.30
CA ASN A 357 13.40 16.19 20.72
C ASN A 357 14.30 16.57 19.53
N THR A 358 14.36 15.74 18.48
CA THR A 358 15.13 16.07 17.26
C THR A 358 14.57 17.28 16.49
N LEU A 359 13.34 17.68 16.81
CA LEU A 359 12.61 18.80 16.19
C LEU A 359 12.42 19.98 17.14
N GLY A 360 12.91 19.89 18.39
CA GLY A 360 12.67 20.90 19.43
C GLY A 360 11.22 20.95 19.93
N VAL A 361 10.44 19.89 19.73
CA VAL A 361 9.04 19.78 20.17
C VAL A 361 8.97 19.09 21.53
N LYS A 362 8.21 19.65 22.47
CA LYS A 362 8.01 19.05 23.80
C LYS A 362 6.97 17.94 23.74
N ALA A 363 7.09 16.92 24.60
CA ALA A 363 6.11 15.83 24.68
C ALA A 363 5.49 15.74 26.08
N ARG A 364 4.16 15.65 26.13
CA ARG A 364 3.38 15.27 27.32
C ARG A 364 2.68 13.94 27.06
N LEU A 365 2.90 12.98 27.95
CA LEU A 365 2.46 11.60 27.78
C LEU A 365 1.45 11.25 28.86
N TYR A 366 0.32 10.69 28.44
CA TYR A 366 -0.74 10.23 29.33
C TYR A 366 -0.66 8.71 29.44
N ILE A 367 -0.40 8.23 30.65
CA ILE A 367 -0.13 6.81 30.90
C ILE A 367 -1.11 6.28 31.97
N PRO A 368 -1.86 5.20 31.69
CA PRO A 368 -2.65 4.50 32.70
C PRO A 368 -1.85 4.17 33.96
N GLU A 369 -2.44 4.32 35.15
CA GLU A 369 -1.81 3.94 36.42
C GLU A 369 -1.45 2.45 36.51
N ALA A 370 -2.16 1.59 35.77
CA ALA A 370 -1.91 0.15 35.71
C ALA A 370 -0.60 -0.25 35.01
N ILE A 371 0.02 0.66 34.25
CA ILE A 371 1.30 0.39 33.57
C ILE A 371 2.46 0.62 34.53
N GLN A 372 3.52 -0.18 34.41
CA GLN A 372 4.68 -0.13 35.31
C GLN A 372 5.30 1.28 35.39
N LYS A 373 5.75 1.68 36.58
CA LYS A 373 6.39 2.98 36.82
C LYS A 373 7.85 3.03 36.38
N VAL A 374 8.52 1.88 36.25
CA VAL A 374 9.94 1.82 35.85
C VAL A 374 10.20 2.49 34.50
N SER A 375 9.20 2.53 33.61
CA SER A 375 9.32 3.22 32.34
C SER A 375 9.35 4.74 32.43
N ASP A 376 8.84 5.32 33.53
CA ASP A 376 8.79 6.77 33.72
C ASP A 376 10.20 7.37 33.79
N ILE A 377 11.16 6.59 34.29
CA ILE A 377 12.57 6.98 34.35
C ILE A 377 13.10 7.28 32.93
N TYR A 378 12.80 6.44 31.94
CA TYR A 378 13.24 6.70 30.56
C TYR A 378 12.57 7.92 29.96
N LEU A 379 11.30 8.17 30.31
CA LEU A 379 10.54 9.31 29.82
C LEU A 379 11.05 10.62 30.44
N GLU A 380 11.36 10.62 31.73
CA GLU A 380 11.97 11.74 32.45
C GLU A 380 13.36 12.07 31.92
N VAL A 381 14.20 11.05 31.67
CA VAL A 381 15.52 11.22 31.03
C VAL A 381 15.39 11.88 29.66
N LEU A 382 14.35 11.54 28.90
CA LEU A 382 14.07 12.15 27.60
C LEU A 382 13.39 13.52 27.70
N GLY A 383 13.05 14.00 28.91
CA GLY A 383 12.40 15.28 29.15
C GLY A 383 10.90 15.30 28.84
N ALA A 384 10.24 14.14 28.79
CA ALA A 384 8.79 14.09 28.65
C ALA A 384 8.09 14.47 29.95
N GLU A 385 7.00 15.23 29.84
CA GLU A 385 6.07 15.39 30.95
C GLU A 385 5.16 14.16 31.03
N VAL A 386 5.08 13.50 32.18
CA VAL A 386 4.28 12.29 32.36
C VAL A 386 3.08 12.58 33.25
N VAL A 387 1.87 12.35 32.71
CA VAL A 387 0.60 12.45 33.44
C VAL A 387 0.04 11.04 33.61
N ARG A 388 -0.14 10.60 34.86
CA ARG A 388 -0.78 9.31 35.16
C ARG A 388 -2.29 9.49 35.28
N LEU A 389 -3.05 8.63 34.60
CA LEU A 389 -4.52 8.67 34.60
C LEU A 389 -5.10 7.41 35.26
N PRO A 390 -6.18 7.53 36.04
CA PRO A 390 -6.84 6.41 36.72
C PRO A 390 -7.72 5.60 35.76
N VAL A 391 -7.13 5.12 34.66
CA VAL A 391 -7.75 4.28 33.64
C VAL A 391 -7.04 2.93 33.58
N GLY A 392 -7.74 1.89 33.10
CA GLY A 392 -7.19 0.53 33.00
C GLY A 392 -6.43 0.31 31.70
N LEU A 393 -6.90 0.90 30.60
CA LEU A 393 -6.31 0.75 29.27
C LEU A 393 -5.91 2.11 28.68
N THR A 394 -4.85 2.12 27.87
CA THR A 394 -4.39 3.35 27.19
C THR A 394 -5.48 3.98 26.29
N VAL A 395 -6.34 3.16 25.68
CA VAL A 395 -7.42 3.65 24.80
C VAL A 395 -8.50 4.45 25.55
N GLU A 396 -8.65 4.22 26.85
CA GLU A 396 -9.63 4.94 27.69
C GLU A 396 -9.20 6.39 27.94
N ALA A 397 -7.91 6.71 27.79
CA ALA A 397 -7.38 8.06 27.97
C ALA A 397 -7.64 8.99 26.77
N ILE A 398 -7.95 8.46 25.58
CA ILE A 398 -7.94 9.20 24.31
C ILE A 398 -8.81 10.47 24.36
N SER A 399 -10.05 10.35 24.81
CA SER A 399 -11.00 11.49 24.84
C SER A 399 -10.53 12.62 25.77
N GLN A 400 -9.87 12.27 26.88
CA GLN A 400 -9.31 13.28 27.79
C GLN A 400 -8.12 13.97 27.14
N VAL A 401 -7.21 13.20 26.52
CA VAL A 401 -6.04 13.73 25.81
C VAL A 401 -6.46 14.66 24.66
N ASP A 402 -7.47 14.29 23.88
CA ASP A 402 -8.03 15.13 22.82
C ASP A 402 -8.53 16.48 23.36
N SER A 403 -9.25 16.44 24.48
CA SER A 403 -9.82 17.63 25.10
C SER A 403 -8.75 18.57 25.63
N GLU A 404 -7.74 18.01 26.32
CA GLU A 404 -6.61 18.78 26.86
C GLU A 404 -5.69 19.30 25.76
N ALA A 405 -5.44 18.52 24.71
CA ALA A 405 -4.63 18.96 23.58
C ALA A 405 -5.28 20.14 22.86
N LYS A 406 -6.59 20.07 22.63
CA LYS A 406 -7.36 21.17 22.03
C LYS A 406 -7.33 22.42 22.89
N ALA A 407 -7.51 22.30 24.21
CA ALA A 407 -7.46 23.43 25.14
C ALA A 407 -6.08 24.11 25.17
N ASN A 408 -5.00 23.32 25.10
CA ASN A 408 -3.63 23.80 25.18
C ASN A 408 -3.00 24.11 23.81
N GLN A 409 -3.77 24.03 22.72
CA GLN A 409 -3.26 24.16 21.34
C GLN A 409 -2.07 23.22 21.04
N ALA A 410 -2.06 22.03 21.65
CA ALA A 410 -1.07 20.99 21.43
C ALA A 410 -1.51 20.05 20.29
N THR A 411 -0.55 19.34 19.70
CA THR A 411 -0.84 18.29 18.71
C THR A 411 -1.08 16.97 19.43
N HIS A 412 -2.26 16.38 19.27
CA HIS A 412 -2.49 14.97 19.60
C HIS A 412 -2.37 14.12 18.33
N LEU A 413 -1.42 13.17 18.31
CA LEU A 413 -1.23 12.33 17.12
C LEU A 413 -2.21 11.15 17.08
N ASN A 414 -2.61 10.63 18.23
CA ASN A 414 -3.56 9.54 18.42
C ASN A 414 -3.17 8.27 17.66
N GLN A 415 -2.25 7.48 18.24
CA GLN A 415 -1.72 6.26 17.61
C GLN A 415 -2.76 5.18 17.28
N PHE A 416 -3.95 5.26 17.86
CA PHE A 416 -5.04 4.29 17.66
C PHE A 416 -5.89 4.62 16.43
N GLU A 417 -5.97 5.90 16.08
CA GLU A 417 -6.78 6.39 14.96
C GLU A 417 -5.96 6.90 13.77
N ASN A 418 -4.67 7.20 13.95
CA ASN A 418 -3.84 7.81 12.91
C ASN A 418 -3.31 6.80 11.89
N ASP A 419 -3.80 6.90 10.64
CA ASP A 419 -3.46 5.96 9.57
C ASP A 419 -1.98 5.93 9.18
N ALA A 420 -1.18 6.94 9.57
CA ALA A 420 0.28 6.89 9.44
C ALA A 420 0.88 5.62 10.08
N ASN A 421 0.25 5.11 11.16
CA ASN A 421 0.61 3.86 11.82
C ASN A 421 0.52 2.65 10.88
N PHE A 422 -0.63 2.46 10.22
CA PHE A 422 -0.79 1.37 9.26
C PHE A 422 0.09 1.59 8.01
N LYS A 423 0.09 2.82 7.46
CA LYS A 423 0.83 3.16 6.23
C LYS A 423 2.32 2.87 6.36
N VAL A 424 2.97 3.23 7.48
CA VAL A 424 4.41 3.00 7.65
C VAL A 424 4.77 1.51 7.69
N HIS A 425 3.94 0.69 8.32
CA HIS A 425 4.17 -0.75 8.36
C HIS A 425 3.91 -1.41 7.01
N LEU A 426 2.99 -0.89 6.20
CA LEU A 426 2.75 -1.38 4.85
C LEU A 426 3.93 -1.04 3.94
N LYS A 427 4.38 0.22 4.02
CA LYS A 427 5.47 0.78 3.22
C LYS A 427 6.83 0.16 3.55
N HIS A 428 7.06 -0.12 4.84
CA HIS A 428 8.33 -0.60 5.35
C HIS A 428 8.21 -2.02 5.91
N THR A 429 7.72 -2.22 7.14
CA THR A 429 7.81 -3.52 7.83
C THR A 429 7.37 -4.73 7.00
N ALA A 430 6.24 -4.65 6.28
CA ALA A 430 5.74 -5.73 5.44
C ALA A 430 6.60 -5.94 4.19
N LYS A 431 6.94 -4.85 3.48
CA LYS A 431 7.82 -4.86 2.31
C LYS A 431 9.22 -5.39 2.64
N GLU A 432 9.78 -4.97 3.77
CA GLU A 432 11.08 -5.43 4.26
C GLU A 432 11.09 -6.94 4.49
N VAL A 433 10.05 -7.50 5.11
CA VAL A 433 9.98 -8.97 5.32
C VAL A 433 9.97 -9.71 3.98
N ASP A 434 9.23 -9.22 2.99
CA ASP A 434 9.16 -9.84 1.67
C ASP A 434 10.49 -9.71 0.90
N GLU A 435 11.11 -8.54 0.89
CA GLU A 435 12.39 -8.29 0.24
C GLU A 435 13.54 -9.08 0.90
N GLN A 436 13.57 -9.14 2.24
CA GLN A 436 14.58 -9.88 2.98
C GLN A 436 14.48 -11.38 2.73
N LEU A 437 13.27 -11.97 2.75
CA LEU A 437 13.09 -13.38 2.39
C LEU A 437 13.34 -13.64 0.90
N GLY A 438 12.87 -12.75 0.02
CA GLY A 438 13.07 -12.84 -1.43
C GLY A 438 14.55 -12.82 -1.81
N SER A 439 15.39 -12.08 -1.08
CA SER A 439 16.86 -12.10 -1.27
C SER A 439 17.50 -13.47 -1.05
N LEU A 440 16.81 -14.36 -0.32
CA LEU A 440 17.20 -15.75 -0.06
C LEU A 440 16.45 -16.75 -0.96
N GLY A 441 15.64 -16.28 -1.91
CA GLY A 441 14.74 -17.11 -2.70
C GLY A 441 13.63 -17.76 -1.86
N LEU A 442 13.33 -17.23 -0.68
CA LEU A 442 12.34 -17.77 0.24
C LEU A 442 11.02 -17.01 0.15
N LYS A 443 9.93 -17.74 0.38
CA LYS A 443 8.58 -17.19 0.54
C LYS A 443 8.00 -17.67 1.88
N PRO A 444 7.38 -16.80 2.69
CA PRO A 444 6.86 -17.21 3.99
C PRO A 444 5.63 -18.12 3.81
N SER A 445 5.54 -19.15 4.65
CA SER A 445 4.34 -19.97 4.84
C SER A 445 3.43 -19.39 5.92
N CYS A 446 4.01 -18.78 6.96
CA CYS A 446 3.27 -18.20 8.07
C CYS A 446 4.01 -16.99 8.68
N ILE A 447 3.28 -15.93 9.01
CA ILE A 447 3.78 -14.76 9.73
C ILE A 447 2.97 -14.59 11.02
N ILE A 448 3.68 -14.42 12.14
CA ILE A 448 3.10 -14.40 13.49
C ILE A 448 3.56 -13.11 14.18
N GLY A 449 2.63 -12.37 14.79
CA GLY A 449 2.95 -11.16 15.55
C GLY A 449 1.87 -10.77 16.55
N GLY A 450 2.27 -9.94 17.52
CA GLY A 450 1.41 -9.49 18.61
C GLY A 450 0.45 -8.38 18.20
N LEU A 451 -0.74 -8.32 18.81
CA LEU A 451 -1.75 -7.32 18.50
C LEU A 451 -1.79 -6.22 19.55
N GLY A 452 -1.31 -5.02 19.20
CA GLY A 452 -1.42 -3.79 20.01
C GLY A 452 -2.46 -2.85 19.43
N THR A 453 -2.02 -1.84 18.67
CA THR A 453 -2.93 -0.99 17.87
C THR A 453 -3.51 -1.73 16.64
N SER A 454 -3.01 -2.94 16.34
CA SER A 454 -3.16 -3.72 15.09
C SER A 454 -2.35 -3.24 13.88
N GLY A 455 -1.81 -2.01 13.88
CA GLY A 455 -1.20 -1.39 12.68
C GLY A 455 -0.19 -2.26 11.93
N HIS A 456 0.83 -2.80 12.60
CA HIS A 456 1.85 -3.62 11.93
C HIS A 456 1.32 -4.95 11.38
N MET A 457 0.57 -5.71 12.18
CA MET A 457 0.05 -7.00 11.73
C MET A 457 -1.04 -6.85 10.67
N SER A 458 -1.83 -5.79 10.74
CA SER A 458 -2.81 -5.50 9.70
C SER A 458 -2.15 -5.12 8.39
N ALA A 459 -1.09 -4.30 8.42
CA ALA A 459 -0.32 -3.96 7.23
C ALA A 459 0.40 -5.19 6.62
N ILE A 460 1.01 -6.02 7.46
CA ILE A 460 1.60 -7.32 7.04
C ILE A 460 0.53 -8.22 6.42
N SER A 461 -0.63 -8.34 7.06
CA SER A 461 -1.74 -9.12 6.53
C SER A 461 -2.12 -8.62 5.15
N HIS A 462 -2.35 -7.31 5.01
CA HIS A 462 -2.75 -6.70 3.76
C HIS A 462 -1.70 -6.93 2.66
N TYR A 463 -0.43 -6.66 2.92
CA TYR A 463 0.67 -6.89 1.96
C TYR A 463 0.70 -8.34 1.46
N PHE A 464 0.81 -9.30 2.38
CA PHE A 464 1.04 -10.70 2.02
C PHE A 464 -0.22 -11.37 1.45
N LYS A 465 -1.42 -10.96 1.88
CA LYS A 465 -2.67 -11.45 1.29
C LYS A 465 -2.92 -10.85 -0.09
N SER A 466 -2.50 -9.61 -0.34
CA SER A 466 -2.58 -9.01 -1.68
C SER A 466 -1.63 -9.70 -2.64
N LYS A 467 -0.34 -9.84 -2.28
CA LYS A 467 0.68 -10.43 -3.15
C LYS A 467 0.53 -11.95 -3.33
N TYR A 468 0.25 -12.66 -2.24
CA TYR A 468 0.34 -14.13 -2.20
C TYR A 468 -0.97 -14.83 -1.82
N LYS A 469 -2.06 -14.09 -1.65
CA LYS A 469 -3.39 -14.63 -1.37
C LYS A 469 -3.37 -15.56 -0.15
N ASN A 470 -4.01 -16.73 -0.25
CA ASN A 470 -4.12 -17.67 0.86
C ASN A 470 -2.87 -18.55 1.07
N SER A 471 -1.80 -18.37 0.28
CA SER A 471 -0.58 -19.18 0.42
C SER A 471 0.28 -18.81 1.64
N VAL A 472 0.04 -17.63 2.23
CA VAL A 472 0.69 -17.18 3.47
C VAL A 472 -0.35 -17.11 4.57
N LYS A 473 -0.06 -17.75 5.71
CA LYS A 473 -0.89 -17.68 6.92
C LYS A 473 -0.51 -16.49 7.78
N ILE A 474 -1.48 -15.76 8.29
CA ILE A 474 -1.28 -14.59 9.16
C ILE A 474 -1.91 -14.88 10.52
N VAL A 475 -1.09 -14.84 11.57
CA VAL A 475 -1.51 -15.22 12.93
C VAL A 475 -1.29 -14.05 13.88
N GLY A 476 -2.37 -13.61 14.52
CA GLY A 476 -2.34 -12.60 15.58
C GLY A 476 -2.17 -13.25 16.95
N VAL A 477 -1.45 -12.58 17.84
CA VAL A 477 -1.25 -13.02 19.24
C VAL A 477 -1.78 -11.97 20.18
N GLN A 478 -2.57 -12.39 21.17
CA GLN A 478 -3.13 -11.51 22.18
C GLN A 478 -2.98 -12.13 23.59
N PRO A 479 -3.07 -11.32 24.67
CA PRO A 479 -3.13 -11.86 26.02
C PRO A 479 -4.36 -12.75 26.21
N ALA A 480 -4.23 -13.84 26.95
CA ALA A 480 -5.38 -14.63 27.40
C ALA A 480 -6.31 -13.77 28.29
N PRO A 481 -7.57 -14.19 28.51
CA PRO A 481 -8.49 -13.45 29.36
C PRO A 481 -7.89 -13.17 30.75
N ASN A 482 -8.02 -11.92 31.22
CA ASN A 482 -7.48 -11.43 32.50
C ASN A 482 -5.94 -11.42 32.62
N GLU A 483 -5.21 -11.65 31.52
CA GLU A 483 -3.75 -11.54 31.48
C GLU A 483 -3.33 -10.20 30.87
N VAL A 484 -2.18 -9.68 31.33
CA VAL A 484 -1.58 -8.44 30.81
C VAL A 484 -0.21 -8.78 30.23
N ILE A 485 -0.02 -8.57 28.93
CA ILE A 485 1.30 -8.66 28.30
C ILE A 485 1.65 -7.29 27.74
N PRO A 486 2.70 -6.61 28.26
CA PRO A 486 3.06 -5.27 27.83
C PRO A 486 3.19 -5.15 26.30
N GLY A 487 2.57 -4.11 25.74
CA GLY A 487 2.63 -3.77 24.32
C GLY A 487 1.59 -4.46 23.42
N ILE A 488 0.81 -5.42 23.93
CA ILE A 488 -0.30 -6.07 23.23
C ILE A 488 -1.58 -6.05 24.06
N ARG A 489 -2.73 -6.16 23.40
CA ARG A 489 -4.07 -6.13 24.00
C ARG A 489 -5.00 -7.07 23.22
N ARG A 490 -6.19 -7.32 23.78
CA ARG A 490 -7.16 -8.19 23.14
C ARG A 490 -8.00 -7.48 22.08
N ILE A 491 -8.40 -8.18 21.03
CA ILE A 491 -9.16 -7.63 19.90
C ILE A 491 -10.50 -7.02 20.32
N GLU A 492 -11.13 -7.54 21.37
CA GLU A 492 -12.43 -7.09 21.87
C GLU A 492 -12.36 -5.66 22.46
N THR A 493 -11.16 -5.14 22.71
CA THR A 493 -10.92 -3.77 23.16
C THR A 493 -10.93 -2.73 22.03
N GLY A 494 -11.25 -3.14 20.79
CA GLY A 494 -11.44 -2.26 19.62
C GLY A 494 -10.13 -1.83 18.95
N MET A 495 -9.86 -2.29 17.73
CA MET A 495 -8.64 -2.00 16.96
C MET A 495 -8.98 -1.54 15.54
N LYS A 496 -8.73 -0.25 15.22
CA LYS A 496 -9.11 0.35 13.92
C LYS A 496 -8.77 -0.51 12.70
N TRP A 497 -7.50 -0.88 12.56
CA TRP A 497 -7.02 -1.60 11.37
C TRP A 497 -7.24 -3.11 11.40
N PHE A 498 -7.72 -3.68 12.51
CA PHE A 498 -7.92 -5.13 12.62
C PHE A 498 -8.91 -5.64 11.57
N HIS A 499 -9.96 -4.87 11.31
CA HIS A 499 -11.00 -5.20 10.33
C HIS A 499 -10.52 -5.10 8.87
N TRP A 500 -9.39 -4.46 8.60
CA TRP A 500 -8.80 -4.35 7.26
C TRP A 500 -7.91 -5.55 6.91
N ALA A 501 -7.65 -6.41 7.90
CA ALA A 501 -6.73 -7.51 7.81
C ALA A 501 -7.47 -8.85 7.75
N LYS A 502 -6.84 -9.84 7.11
CA LYS A 502 -7.32 -11.22 7.09
C LYS A 502 -6.39 -12.08 7.93
N PHE A 503 -6.78 -12.29 9.19
CA PHE A 503 -6.11 -13.21 10.10
C PHE A 503 -6.64 -14.63 9.90
N ASP A 504 -5.74 -15.61 9.80
CA ASP A 504 -6.10 -17.03 9.75
C ASP A 504 -6.35 -17.61 11.14
N LYS A 505 -5.72 -17.03 12.18
CA LYS A 505 -5.90 -17.43 13.58
C LYS A 505 -5.52 -16.30 14.53
N ILE A 506 -6.22 -16.22 15.67
CA ILE A 506 -5.82 -15.44 16.84
C ILE A 506 -5.49 -16.40 17.98
N ILE A 507 -4.38 -16.20 18.67
CA ILE A 507 -3.89 -17.09 19.73
C ILE A 507 -3.81 -16.33 21.04
N ASP A 508 -4.48 -16.88 22.06
CA ASP A 508 -4.36 -16.43 23.45
C ASP A 508 -3.09 -17.00 24.09
N VAL A 509 -2.35 -16.12 24.76
CA VAL A 509 -1.12 -16.45 25.48
C VAL A 509 -1.14 -15.83 26.88
N LYS A 510 -0.77 -16.60 27.90
CA LYS A 510 -0.63 -16.11 29.27
C LYS A 510 0.68 -15.36 29.44
N GLN A 511 0.76 -14.44 30.40
CA GLN A 511 2.00 -13.70 30.66
C GLN A 511 3.15 -14.64 31.07
N SER A 512 2.87 -15.68 31.87
CA SER A 512 3.86 -16.67 32.27
C SER A 512 4.46 -17.42 31.07
N GLU A 513 3.62 -17.86 30.13
CA GLU A 513 4.04 -18.53 28.90
C GLU A 513 4.94 -17.62 28.04
N ALA A 514 4.60 -16.33 27.95
CA ALA A 514 5.39 -15.35 27.24
C ALA A 514 6.77 -15.13 27.87
N ILE A 515 6.84 -15.03 29.21
CA ILE A 515 8.10 -14.90 29.96
C ILE A 515 8.98 -16.13 29.75
N GLU A 516 8.42 -17.34 29.88
CA GLU A 516 9.16 -18.60 29.70
C GLU A 516 9.73 -18.73 28.29
N ALA A 517 8.94 -18.38 27.27
CA ALA A 517 9.39 -18.38 25.88
C ALA A 517 10.52 -17.36 25.64
N ALA A 518 10.44 -16.16 26.22
CA ALA A 518 11.51 -15.16 26.13
C ALA A 518 12.81 -15.67 26.79
N ILE A 519 12.73 -16.28 27.97
CA ILE A 519 13.88 -16.90 28.66
C ILE A 519 14.48 -18.03 27.83
N LYS A 520 13.65 -18.86 27.22
CA LYS A 520 14.10 -19.97 26.36
C LYS A 520 14.88 -19.45 25.15
N ILE A 521 14.39 -18.40 24.49
CA ILE A 521 15.11 -17.78 23.36
C ILE A 521 16.41 -17.13 23.80
N ALA A 522 16.42 -16.42 24.93
CA ALA A 522 17.65 -15.86 25.48
C ALA A 522 18.72 -16.95 25.72
N ARG A 523 18.32 -18.09 26.28
CA ARG A 523 19.24 -19.21 26.56
C ARG A 523 19.67 -20.00 25.31
N LYS A 524 18.86 -20.05 24.26
CA LYS A 524 19.11 -20.89 23.08
C LYS A 524 19.67 -20.12 21.88
N GLU A 525 19.37 -18.83 21.77
CA GLU A 525 19.80 -17.97 20.66
C GLU A 525 20.72 -16.82 21.11
N GLY A 526 20.87 -16.60 22.42
CA GLY A 526 21.59 -15.42 22.96
C GLY A 526 20.84 -14.10 22.79
N LEU A 527 19.59 -14.12 22.30
CA LEU A 527 18.78 -12.93 22.07
C LEU A 527 17.77 -12.73 23.21
N LEU A 528 17.92 -11.64 23.97
CA LEU A 528 16.97 -11.28 25.01
C LEU A 528 15.79 -10.48 24.42
N ILE A 529 14.73 -11.20 24.06
CA ILE A 529 13.52 -10.65 23.42
C ILE A 529 12.51 -10.13 24.46
N GLY A 530 11.68 -9.17 24.07
CA GLY A 530 10.62 -8.61 24.92
C GLY A 530 9.47 -9.59 25.21
N LEU A 531 8.57 -9.20 26.11
CA LEU A 531 7.47 -10.09 26.54
C LEU A 531 6.45 -10.35 25.43
N SER A 532 6.10 -9.32 24.63
CA SER A 532 5.23 -9.50 23.47
C SER A 532 5.87 -10.42 22.41
N ALA A 533 7.19 -10.35 22.24
CA ALA A 533 7.97 -11.25 21.38
C ALA A 533 7.98 -12.68 21.94
N GLY A 534 8.11 -12.85 23.25
CA GLY A 534 7.95 -14.15 23.92
C GLY A 534 6.58 -14.77 23.67
N ALA A 535 5.50 -13.98 23.72
CA ALA A 535 4.16 -14.43 23.39
C ALA A 535 4.06 -14.92 21.93
N VAL A 536 4.69 -14.20 20.99
CA VAL A 536 4.77 -14.61 19.57
C VAL A 536 5.51 -15.94 19.39
N VAL A 537 6.62 -16.13 20.10
CA VAL A 537 7.40 -17.38 20.08
C VAL A 537 6.59 -18.54 20.67
N HIS A 538 5.86 -18.31 21.76
CA HIS A 538 4.98 -19.32 22.36
C HIS A 538 3.84 -19.70 21.42
N ALA A 539 3.20 -18.71 20.81
CA ALA A 539 2.16 -18.92 19.82
C ALA A 539 2.68 -19.73 18.63
N PHE A 540 3.89 -19.44 18.13
CA PHE A 540 4.57 -20.26 17.13
C PHE A 540 4.73 -21.72 17.59
N GLN A 541 5.23 -21.95 18.80
CA GLN A 541 5.42 -23.31 19.34
C GLN A 541 4.11 -24.10 19.40
N LYS A 542 2.97 -23.42 19.64
CA LYS A 542 1.63 -24.04 19.63
C LYS A 542 1.13 -24.44 18.23
N ILE A 543 1.60 -23.81 17.15
CA ILE A 543 1.03 -24.00 15.80
C ILE A 543 2.02 -24.44 14.72
N ALA A 544 3.31 -24.47 15.05
CA ALA A 544 4.35 -24.82 14.10
C ALA A 544 4.12 -26.23 13.56
N LYS A 545 4.24 -26.38 12.25
CA LYS A 545 4.28 -27.68 11.57
C LYS A 545 5.74 -28.08 11.38
N ASP A 546 5.98 -29.29 10.90
CA ASP A 546 7.33 -29.82 10.67
C ASP A 546 8.06 -29.17 9.48
N LYS A 547 7.31 -28.47 8.61
CA LYS A 547 7.84 -27.82 7.42
C LYS A 547 7.31 -26.42 7.19
N GLY A 548 8.08 -25.61 6.49
CA GLY A 548 7.67 -24.28 6.02
C GLY A 548 8.57 -23.15 6.51
N VAL A 549 8.33 -21.95 5.99
CA VAL A 549 9.06 -20.73 6.34
C VAL A 549 8.18 -19.88 7.27
N TYR A 550 8.67 -19.60 8.47
CA TYR A 550 7.96 -18.84 9.50
C TYR A 550 8.67 -17.52 9.78
N VAL A 551 7.91 -16.44 9.91
CA VAL A 551 8.40 -15.14 10.37
C VAL A 551 7.72 -14.78 11.68
N LEU A 552 8.51 -14.47 12.70
CA LEU A 552 8.09 -14.01 14.01
C LEU A 552 8.45 -12.51 14.12
N VAL A 553 7.45 -11.65 14.24
CA VAL A 553 7.69 -10.21 14.46
C VAL A 553 8.01 -10.02 15.94
N LEU A 554 9.24 -9.59 16.26
CA LEU A 554 9.74 -9.45 17.63
C LEU A 554 9.79 -7.94 17.97
N PRO A 555 8.76 -7.39 18.65
CA PRO A 555 8.53 -5.95 18.65
C PRO A 555 9.57 -5.14 19.41
N ASP A 556 10.15 -5.70 20.48
CA ASP A 556 11.11 -5.01 21.33
C ASP A 556 12.03 -5.95 22.14
N SER A 557 12.91 -5.35 22.96
CA SER A 557 13.94 -6.06 23.71
C SER A 557 13.53 -6.38 25.15
N GLY A 558 14.01 -7.51 25.67
CA GLY A 558 13.78 -7.98 27.02
C GLY A 558 14.48 -7.14 28.10
N TYR A 559 15.48 -6.32 27.77
CA TYR A 559 16.17 -5.46 28.75
C TYR A 559 15.21 -4.49 29.47
N LYS A 560 14.07 -4.16 28.85
CA LYS A 560 13.02 -3.30 29.44
C LYS A 560 12.14 -4.00 30.47
N TYR A 561 12.28 -5.31 30.65
CA TYR A 561 11.37 -6.14 31.44
C TYR A 561 12.05 -6.86 32.61
N ALA A 562 13.12 -6.25 33.15
CA ALA A 562 13.90 -6.80 34.25
C ALA A 562 13.04 -7.14 35.49
N GLU A 563 12.07 -6.30 35.84
CA GLU A 563 11.17 -6.55 36.99
C GLU A 563 10.30 -7.79 36.79
N GLN A 564 9.78 -8.01 35.58
CA GLN A 564 8.95 -9.16 35.26
C GLN A 564 9.79 -10.45 35.31
N PHE A 565 11.03 -10.41 34.80
CA PHE A 565 11.96 -11.53 34.94
C PHE A 565 12.35 -11.78 36.40
N GLN A 566 12.60 -10.73 37.19
CA GLN A 566 12.90 -10.85 38.61
C GLN A 566 11.75 -11.52 39.37
N LYS A 567 10.51 -11.07 39.15
CA LYS A 567 9.30 -11.67 39.76
C LYS A 567 9.15 -13.14 39.36
N HIS A 568 9.37 -13.47 38.09
CA HIS A 568 9.32 -14.85 37.61
C HIS A 568 10.33 -15.76 38.32
N PHE A 569 11.59 -15.34 38.44
CA PHE A 569 12.61 -16.12 39.15
C PHE A 569 12.40 -16.17 40.66
N ALA A 570 11.85 -15.11 41.27
CA ALA A 570 11.51 -15.11 42.70
C ALA A 570 10.43 -16.17 43.00
N ASN A 571 9.43 -16.32 42.12
CA ASN A 571 8.36 -17.30 42.26
C ASN A 571 8.83 -18.75 42.03
N GLN A 572 9.97 -18.96 41.36
CA GLN A 572 10.55 -20.29 41.12
C GLN A 572 11.51 -20.76 42.22
N LYS A 573 11.99 -19.86 43.08
CA LYS A 573 12.86 -20.26 44.20
C LYS A 573 12.00 -20.97 45.26
N PRO A 574 12.33 -22.21 45.68
CA PRO A 574 11.65 -22.82 46.82
C PRO A 574 11.86 -21.93 48.06
N LYS A 575 10.80 -21.75 48.87
CA LYS A 575 10.82 -20.93 50.10
C LYS A 575 11.87 -21.32 51.14
N ASN A 576 12.63 -22.40 50.93
CA ASN A 576 13.74 -22.82 51.79
C ASN A 576 14.95 -23.22 50.96
N ARG A 577 15.93 -22.31 50.83
CA ARG A 577 17.35 -22.67 50.92
C ARG A 577 18.07 -21.55 51.66
N GLY A 578 18.56 -21.90 52.85
CA GLY A 578 19.43 -21.07 53.66
C GLY A 578 20.67 -20.63 52.88
N ARG A 579 21.27 -19.55 53.40
CA ARG A 579 22.57 -19.00 53.05
C ARG A 579 23.49 -20.03 52.38
N LEU A 580 23.84 -19.79 51.12
CA LEU A 580 25.08 -20.31 50.56
C LEU A 580 26.23 -19.62 51.31
N SER A 581 26.69 -20.28 52.36
CA SER A 581 28.00 -20.07 52.95
C SER A 581 29.07 -20.50 51.95
N ASN A 582 30.04 -19.61 51.74
CA ASN A 582 31.43 -19.89 51.35
C ASN A 582 31.67 -20.56 49.99
N LEU A 583 32.01 -19.72 49.02
CA LEU A 583 33.00 -20.06 48.00
C LEU A 583 34.07 -18.97 47.99
N THR A 584 35.00 -19.10 48.93
CA THR A 584 36.39 -18.62 48.80
C THR A 584 37.25 -19.84 48.55
N ALA A 585 37.78 -19.96 47.33
CA ALA A 585 39.10 -20.49 46.97
C ALA A 585 39.28 -20.32 45.47
#